data_AF-A0A925H7Y3-F1
#
_entry.id   AF-A0A925H7Y3-F1
#
_cell.length_a   1.000
_cell.length_b   1.000
_cell.length_c   1.000
_cell.angle_alpha   90.00
_cell.angle_beta   90.00
_cell.angle_gamma   90.00
#
_symmetry.space_group_name_H-M   'P 1'
#
loop_
_entity.id
_entity.type
_entity.pdbx_description
1 polymer ?
#
loop_
_entity_poly.entity_id
_entity_poly.type
_entity_poly.pdbx_seq_one_letter_code
_entity_poly.pdbx_strand_id
1 'polypeptide(L)'
;MKRFFFRFTTAIMAFVVGVGAAFALVRNTKTEPPVRPASTEEKTLEMVFVLDTTGSMGGLIEGAKQRIWGIINEVMQTPAHPSVRVGLVAYRDNGDQYVTQTLPLTNDLDKVYTTLMDYRADGGGDTPENVRRALADGVHRAGWSKNSANLAQIVFLVGDAPPHDDYKNEPDTLVTTALAVKAGMIVNTIQCGAADDTRQIWQTIARRGEGQYFAIAQDGGVQTVSTPYDARLSELGNKRGSTYLAYGGGPGA
;
A
#
# COMPACT_ATOMS: atom_id res chain seq x y z
N MET A 1 -14.73 -26.34 -65.85
CA MET A 1 -13.35 -25.84 -66.11
C MET A 1 -12.55 -26.12 -64.83
N LYS A 2 -11.47 -26.93 -64.73
CA LYS A 2 -10.30 -27.18 -65.61
C LYS A 2 -9.65 -25.85 -66.01
N ARG A 3 -8.38 -25.48 -65.78
CA ARG A 3 -7.12 -26.07 -65.22
C ARG A 3 -6.34 -24.88 -64.54
N PHE A 4 -5.19 -24.94 -63.86
CA PHE A 4 -4.21 -25.98 -63.46
C PHE A 4 -3.35 -25.51 -62.25
N PHE A 5 -2.42 -26.35 -61.76
CA PHE A 5 -1.19 -25.92 -61.06
C PHE A 5 -0.06 -25.69 -62.08
N PHE A 6 0.92 -24.83 -61.80
CA PHE A 6 2.31 -25.09 -62.21
C PHE A 6 3.34 -24.47 -61.27
N ARG A 7 4.39 -25.23 -60.94
CA ARG A 7 5.59 -24.81 -60.20
C ARG A 7 6.80 -24.96 -61.13
N PHE A 8 7.71 -24.00 -61.11
CA PHE A 8 9.09 -24.09 -61.58
C PHE A 8 9.90 -23.29 -60.54
N THR A 9 10.91 -23.74 -59.77
CA THR A 9 12.12 -24.54 -60.05
C THR A 9 12.81 -24.05 -61.33
N THR A 10 14.00 -23.46 -61.33
CA THR A 10 15.27 -23.93 -60.71
C THR A 10 16.30 -22.79 -60.68
N ALA A 11 17.36 -22.90 -59.89
CA ALA A 11 18.47 -21.94 -59.83
C ALA A 11 19.51 -22.14 -60.97
N ILE A 12 20.47 -21.19 -61.06
CA ILE A 12 21.87 -21.21 -61.56
C ILE A 12 22.18 -19.75 -61.99
N MET A 13 22.80 -18.92 -61.15
CA MET A 13 24.25 -18.79 -60.90
C MET A 13 25.09 -18.51 -62.16
N ALA A 14 25.55 -17.25 -62.30
CA ALA A 14 26.68 -16.90 -63.16
C ALA A 14 27.52 -15.82 -62.43
N PHE A 15 28.80 -16.12 -62.24
CA PHE A 15 29.77 -15.33 -61.47
C PHE A 15 30.77 -14.72 -62.45
N VAL A 16 30.88 -13.39 -62.50
CA VAL A 16 31.99 -12.72 -63.22
C VAL A 16 32.59 -11.64 -62.34
N VAL A 17 33.92 -11.70 -62.22
CA VAL A 17 34.76 -10.86 -61.36
C VAL A 17 34.99 -9.49 -62.01
N GLY A 18 34.99 -8.42 -61.20
CA GLY A 18 35.37 -7.07 -61.63
C GLY A 18 35.95 -6.26 -60.47
N VAL A 19 37.28 -6.27 -60.33
CA VAL A 19 38.02 -5.49 -59.32
C VAL A 19 38.01 -4.00 -59.69
N GLY A 20 37.72 -3.10 -58.75
CA GLY A 20 37.94 -1.67 -58.99
C GLY A 20 37.51 -0.71 -57.87
N ALA A 21 38.47 0.08 -57.40
CA ALA A 21 38.33 1.30 -56.59
C ALA A 21 37.75 1.20 -55.16
N ALA A 22 38.57 1.60 -54.19
CA ALA A 22 38.19 1.73 -52.80
C ALA A 22 37.38 3.02 -52.54
N PHE A 23 36.33 2.92 -51.75
CA PHE A 23 35.85 4.01 -50.91
C PHE A 23 35.83 3.53 -49.46
N ALA A 24 36.82 3.97 -48.68
CA ALA A 24 36.89 3.70 -47.26
C ALA A 24 35.85 4.56 -46.51
N LEU A 25 34.61 4.09 -46.48
CA LEU A 25 33.57 4.71 -45.67
C LEU A 25 33.82 4.35 -44.19
N VAL A 26 34.46 5.27 -43.46
CA VAL A 26 34.64 5.17 -42.02
C VAL A 26 33.27 5.16 -41.34
N ARG A 27 32.74 3.95 -41.09
CA ARG A 27 31.60 3.77 -40.19
C ARG A 27 32.08 4.02 -38.78
N ASN A 28 31.90 5.26 -38.31
CA ASN A 28 32.04 5.60 -36.89
C ASN A 28 30.90 4.94 -36.09
N THR A 29 31.01 3.63 -35.85
CA THR A 29 30.16 2.91 -34.90
C THR A 29 30.60 3.26 -33.49
N LYS A 30 30.23 4.46 -33.05
CA LYS A 30 30.24 4.83 -31.64
C LYS A 30 29.34 3.82 -30.94
N THR A 31 29.97 2.83 -30.32
CA THR A 31 29.30 1.73 -29.63
C THR A 31 28.73 2.31 -28.36
N GLU A 32 27.46 2.73 -28.43
CA GLU A 32 26.72 3.14 -27.25
C GLU A 32 26.66 1.93 -26.31
N PRO A 33 27.13 2.05 -25.06
CA PRO A 33 27.16 0.90 -24.15
C PRO A 33 25.73 0.40 -23.98
N PRO A 34 25.51 -0.93 -23.90
CA PRO A 34 24.16 -1.47 -23.77
C PRO A 34 23.53 -0.88 -22.51
N VAL A 35 22.49 -0.07 -22.71
CA VAL A 35 21.63 0.40 -21.63
C VAL A 35 21.02 -0.85 -21.02
N ARG A 36 21.62 -1.34 -19.93
CA ARG A 36 20.97 -2.31 -19.06
C ARG A 36 19.61 -1.69 -18.74
N PRO A 37 18.47 -2.35 -19.01
CA PRO A 37 17.22 -1.89 -18.45
C PRO A 37 17.45 -1.80 -16.94
N ALA A 38 17.22 -0.62 -16.37
CA ALA A 38 17.21 -0.50 -14.92
C ALA A 38 16.21 -1.55 -14.43
N SER A 39 16.65 -2.42 -13.52
CA SER A 39 15.78 -3.44 -12.96
C SER A 39 14.55 -2.74 -12.40
N THR A 40 13.39 -3.01 -12.97
CA THR A 40 12.10 -2.56 -12.44
C THR A 40 11.84 -3.35 -11.17
N GLU A 41 12.58 -3.03 -10.10
CA GLU A 41 12.46 -3.73 -8.84
C GLU A 41 11.04 -3.52 -8.31
N GLU A 42 10.30 -4.61 -8.17
CA GLU A 42 8.89 -4.58 -7.80
C GLU A 42 8.74 -3.93 -6.42
N LYS A 43 8.06 -2.79 -6.39
CA LYS A 43 7.77 -2.09 -5.14
C LYS A 43 6.82 -2.95 -4.32
N THR A 44 7.16 -3.19 -3.08
CA THR A 44 6.34 -3.95 -2.14
C THR A 44 5.76 -3.00 -1.09
N LEU A 45 4.46 -3.11 -0.82
CA LEU A 45 3.81 -2.42 0.29
C LEU A 45 3.30 -3.46 1.30
N GLU A 46 3.74 -3.33 2.54
CA GLU A 46 3.25 -4.11 3.67
C GLU A 46 2.34 -3.23 4.53
N MET A 47 1.09 -3.66 4.72
CA MET A 47 0.11 -2.96 5.55
C MET A 47 -0.35 -3.85 6.69
N VAL A 48 -0.38 -3.32 7.92
CA VAL A 48 -0.93 -4.05 9.08
C VAL A 48 -2.02 -3.21 9.72
N PHE A 49 -3.22 -3.77 9.79
CA PHE A 49 -4.36 -3.14 10.45
C PHE A 49 -4.52 -3.71 11.86
N VAL A 50 -4.27 -2.87 12.85
CA VAL A 50 -4.49 -3.16 14.28
C VAL A 50 -5.92 -2.70 14.59
N LEU A 51 -6.86 -3.62 14.68
CA LEU A 51 -8.31 -3.36 14.73
C LEU A 51 -8.88 -3.70 16.11
N ASP A 52 -9.55 -2.72 16.69
CA ASP A 52 -10.39 -2.88 17.87
C ASP A 52 -11.59 -3.78 17.58
N THR A 53 -11.77 -4.80 18.43
CA THR A 53 -12.88 -5.76 18.34
C THR A 53 -13.62 -5.93 19.67
N THR A 54 -13.61 -4.91 20.53
CA THR A 54 -14.31 -4.90 21.83
C THR A 54 -15.79 -4.60 21.66
N GLY A 55 -16.57 -4.62 22.76
CA GLY A 55 -18.01 -4.34 22.72
C GLY A 55 -18.39 -2.93 22.26
N SER A 56 -17.58 -1.89 22.53
CA SER A 56 -17.86 -0.50 22.13
C SER A 56 -17.96 -0.35 20.62
N MET A 57 -17.07 -1.06 19.91
CA MET A 57 -17.01 -1.12 18.46
C MET A 57 -18.25 -1.75 17.80
N GLY A 58 -19.26 -2.23 18.54
CA GLY A 58 -20.46 -2.91 18.01
C GLY A 58 -21.10 -2.24 16.79
N GLY A 59 -21.48 -0.96 16.91
CA GLY A 59 -22.08 -0.19 15.80
C GLY A 59 -21.07 0.36 14.79
N LEU A 60 -19.77 0.24 15.06
CA LEU A 60 -18.67 0.90 14.33
C LEU A 60 -17.82 -0.08 13.51
N ILE A 61 -17.75 -1.35 13.92
CA ILE A 61 -16.83 -2.36 13.39
C ILE A 61 -17.09 -2.66 11.91
N GLU A 62 -18.34 -2.67 11.46
CA GLU A 62 -18.65 -2.87 10.05
C GLU A 62 -18.20 -1.69 9.18
N GLY A 63 -18.28 -0.45 9.70
CA GLY A 63 -17.69 0.73 9.05
C GLY A 63 -16.15 0.68 9.04
N ALA A 64 -15.54 0.22 10.13
CA ALA A 64 -14.10 0.01 10.23
C ALA A 64 -13.60 -1.03 9.21
N LYS A 65 -14.24 -2.20 9.14
CA LYS A 65 -13.97 -3.26 8.14
C LYS A 65 -14.09 -2.73 6.71
N GLN A 66 -15.15 -1.99 6.41
CA GLN A 66 -15.37 -1.38 5.10
C GLN A 66 -14.26 -0.38 4.76
N ARG A 67 -13.81 0.48 5.69
CA ARG A 67 -12.71 1.41 5.43
C ARG A 67 -11.38 0.69 5.25
N ILE A 68 -11.07 -0.32 6.06
CA ILE A 68 -9.87 -1.15 5.90
C ILE A 68 -9.84 -1.80 4.51
N TRP A 69 -10.94 -2.42 4.09
CA TRP A 69 -11.04 -3.01 2.75
C TRP A 69 -10.97 -1.96 1.64
N GLY A 70 -11.56 -0.78 1.84
CA GLY A 70 -11.45 0.37 0.95
C GLY A 70 -9.99 0.79 0.71
N ILE A 71 -9.20 0.96 1.78
CA ILE A 71 -7.77 1.32 1.71
C ILE A 71 -6.98 0.26 0.93
N ILE A 72 -7.24 -1.03 1.18
CA ILE A 72 -6.58 -2.13 0.44
C ILE A 72 -6.89 -2.04 -1.06
N ASN A 73 -8.15 -1.80 -1.43
CA ASN A 73 -8.56 -1.66 -2.83
C ASN A 73 -7.99 -0.39 -3.50
N GLU A 74 -7.98 0.75 -2.81
CA GLU A 74 -7.38 2.02 -3.27
C GLU A 74 -5.89 1.82 -3.65
N VAL A 75 -5.13 1.11 -2.80
CA VAL A 75 -3.74 0.74 -3.08
C VAL A 75 -3.63 -0.18 -4.30
N MET A 76 -4.42 -1.26 -4.36
CA MET A 76 -4.34 -2.24 -5.46
C MET A 76 -4.67 -1.64 -6.84
N GLN A 77 -5.52 -0.61 -6.87
CA GLN A 77 -5.90 0.12 -8.08
C GLN A 77 -4.90 1.24 -8.48
N THR A 78 -3.87 1.50 -7.67
CA THR A 78 -2.86 2.52 -7.97
C THR A 78 -2.03 2.11 -9.20
N PRO A 79 -1.79 3.00 -10.20
CA PRO A 79 -1.07 2.65 -11.44
C PRO A 79 0.37 2.14 -11.28
N ALA A 80 0.94 2.24 -10.08
CA ALA A 80 2.24 1.66 -9.75
C ALA A 80 2.19 0.14 -9.50
N HIS A 81 0.99 -0.43 -9.31
CA HIS A 81 0.71 -1.85 -9.03
C HIS A 81 1.78 -2.53 -8.14
N PRO A 82 1.98 -2.04 -6.90
CA PRO A 82 2.92 -2.65 -5.98
C PRO A 82 2.48 -4.06 -5.61
N SER A 83 3.43 -4.92 -5.27
CA SER A 83 3.15 -6.18 -4.57
C SER A 83 2.64 -5.84 -3.17
N VAL A 84 1.40 -6.23 -2.84
CA VAL A 84 0.79 -5.91 -1.54
C VAL A 84 0.78 -7.14 -0.65
N ARG A 85 1.20 -6.95 0.61
CA ARG A 85 0.94 -7.89 1.70
C ARG A 85 0.14 -7.20 2.80
N VAL A 86 -0.87 -7.89 3.33
CA VAL A 86 -1.70 -7.37 4.42
C VAL A 86 -1.66 -8.31 5.61
N GLY A 87 -1.50 -7.75 6.81
CA GLY A 87 -1.66 -8.42 8.10
C GLY A 87 -2.78 -7.77 8.90
N LEU A 88 -3.37 -8.53 9.82
CA LEU A 88 -4.42 -8.05 10.72
C LEU A 88 -4.03 -8.37 12.17
N VAL A 89 -4.28 -7.45 13.09
CA VAL A 89 -4.18 -7.68 14.54
C VAL A 89 -5.48 -7.21 15.17
N ALA A 90 -6.41 -8.13 15.39
CA ALA A 90 -7.59 -7.85 16.21
C ALA A 90 -7.18 -7.77 17.68
N TYR A 91 -7.77 -6.86 18.46
CA TYR A 91 -7.52 -6.76 19.91
C TYR A 91 -8.79 -6.51 20.72
N ARG A 92 -8.72 -6.94 21.97
CA ARG A 92 -9.68 -6.66 23.05
C ARG A 92 -8.91 -6.42 24.36
N ASP A 93 -9.57 -6.49 25.51
CA ASP A 93 -8.94 -6.24 26.80
C ASP A 93 -8.56 -7.53 27.57
N ASN A 94 -8.01 -7.35 28.76
CA ASN A 94 -7.52 -8.38 29.65
C ASN A 94 -8.68 -9.12 30.31
N GLY A 95 -8.73 -10.44 30.12
CA GLY A 95 -9.79 -11.30 30.64
C GLY A 95 -10.80 -11.75 29.57
N ASP A 96 -10.75 -11.14 28.38
CA ASP A 96 -11.48 -11.60 27.21
C ASP A 96 -10.93 -12.93 26.66
N GLN A 97 -11.66 -13.50 25.70
CA GLN A 97 -11.25 -14.67 24.91
C GLN A 97 -9.83 -14.51 24.30
N TYR A 98 -9.42 -13.27 23.99
CA TYR A 98 -8.06 -12.92 23.58
C TYR A 98 -7.80 -11.45 23.84
N VAL A 99 -6.56 -11.10 24.21
CA VAL A 99 -6.08 -9.71 24.17
C VAL A 99 -5.70 -9.32 22.73
N THR A 100 -5.07 -10.23 21.98
CA THR A 100 -4.70 -10.01 20.57
C THR A 100 -4.82 -11.28 19.73
N GLN A 101 -5.29 -11.16 18.49
CA GLN A 101 -5.26 -12.21 17.46
C GLN A 101 -4.58 -11.69 16.18
N THR A 102 -3.48 -12.32 15.77
CA THR A 102 -2.67 -11.89 14.63
C THR A 102 -2.87 -12.81 13.42
N LEU A 103 -3.29 -12.23 12.29
CA LEU A 103 -3.04 -12.77 10.94
C LEU A 103 -1.73 -12.17 10.42
N PRO A 104 -0.63 -12.95 10.28
CA PRO A 104 0.62 -12.44 9.73
C PRO A 104 0.49 -11.95 8.29
N LEU A 105 1.35 -11.00 7.91
CA LEU A 105 1.44 -10.40 6.58
C LEU A 105 1.44 -11.44 5.46
N THR A 106 0.38 -11.46 4.68
CA THR A 106 0.18 -12.40 3.56
C THR A 106 -0.23 -11.66 2.29
N ASN A 107 0.07 -12.24 1.13
CA ASN A 107 -0.43 -11.81 -0.18
C ASN A 107 -1.77 -12.47 -0.56
N ASP A 108 -2.27 -13.39 0.28
CA ASP A 108 -3.59 -14.00 0.17
C ASP A 108 -4.67 -13.02 0.63
N LEU A 109 -5.12 -12.16 -0.29
CA LEU A 109 -6.13 -11.14 -0.02
C LEU A 109 -7.52 -11.72 0.27
N ASP A 110 -7.84 -12.93 -0.21
CA ASP A 110 -9.10 -13.62 0.08
C ASP A 110 -9.12 -14.09 1.54
N LYS A 111 -8.00 -14.61 2.05
CA LYS A 111 -7.82 -14.90 3.47
C LYS A 111 -7.88 -13.65 4.35
N VAL A 112 -7.29 -12.55 3.89
CA VAL A 112 -7.37 -11.25 4.60
C VAL A 112 -8.82 -10.78 4.66
N TYR A 113 -9.55 -10.80 3.54
CA TYR A 113 -10.96 -10.42 3.47
C TYR A 113 -11.83 -11.28 4.39
N THR A 114 -11.73 -12.60 4.28
CA THR A 114 -12.53 -13.54 5.10
C THR A 114 -12.24 -13.37 6.59
N THR A 115 -10.97 -13.25 7.00
CA THR A 115 -10.59 -13.00 8.40
C THR A 115 -11.13 -11.65 8.90
N LEU A 116 -10.98 -10.58 8.11
CA LEU A 116 -11.47 -9.24 8.47
C LEU A 116 -12.98 -9.20 8.64
N MET A 117 -13.73 -9.87 7.77
CA MET A 117 -15.19 -9.90 7.82
C MET A 117 -15.73 -10.75 8.97
N ASP A 118 -14.97 -11.78 9.40
CA ASP A 118 -15.36 -12.66 10.50
C ASP A 118 -15.27 -12.00 11.89
N TYR A 119 -14.34 -11.05 12.09
CA TYR A 119 -14.17 -10.36 13.38
C TYR A 119 -15.49 -9.77 13.93
N ARG A 120 -15.73 -9.97 15.23
CA ARG A 120 -16.92 -9.45 15.93
C ARG A 120 -16.52 -8.63 17.14
N ALA A 121 -17.17 -7.47 17.25
CA ALA A 121 -17.19 -6.61 18.42
C ALA A 121 -17.90 -7.34 19.57
N ASP A 122 -17.13 -7.68 20.60
CA ASP A 122 -17.56 -8.45 21.78
C ASP A 122 -16.40 -8.44 22.81
N GLY A 123 -16.68 -8.74 24.08
CA GLY A 123 -15.71 -8.51 25.15
C GLY A 123 -15.54 -7.04 25.54
N GLY A 124 -14.42 -6.71 26.17
CA GLY A 124 -14.19 -5.48 26.92
C GLY A 124 -14.89 -5.51 28.29
N GLY A 125 -15.00 -4.34 28.93
CA GLY A 125 -15.75 -4.21 30.19
C GLY A 125 -15.62 -2.83 30.83
N ASP A 126 -14.44 -2.24 30.70
CA ASP A 126 -14.11 -0.87 31.02
C ASP A 126 -13.67 -0.08 29.76
N THR A 127 -13.48 1.22 29.95
CA THR A 127 -12.82 2.12 29.01
C THR A 127 -11.80 2.86 29.88
N PRO A 128 -10.50 2.98 29.54
CA PRO A 128 -9.82 2.72 28.25
C PRO A 128 -9.75 1.26 27.75
N GLU A 129 -8.98 0.99 26.68
CA GLU A 129 -8.78 -0.36 26.09
C GLU A 129 -7.28 -0.72 25.95
N ASN A 130 -6.93 -2.00 25.74
CA ASN A 130 -5.54 -2.50 25.65
C ASN A 130 -4.84 -2.23 24.29
N VAL A 131 -4.97 -0.99 23.81
CA VAL A 131 -4.33 -0.45 22.60
C VAL A 131 -2.80 -0.55 22.65
N ARG A 132 -2.20 -0.47 23.84
CA ARG A 132 -0.75 -0.62 24.06
C ARG A 132 -0.24 -1.97 23.58
N ARG A 133 -0.90 -3.05 24.00
CA ARG A 133 -0.56 -4.41 23.58
C ARG A 133 -0.78 -4.59 22.09
N ALA A 134 -1.93 -4.12 21.60
CA ALA A 134 -2.31 -4.25 20.20
C ALA A 134 -1.29 -3.61 19.24
N LEU A 135 -0.84 -2.38 19.53
CA LEU A 135 0.16 -1.69 18.72
C LEU A 135 1.51 -2.42 18.75
N ALA A 136 1.94 -2.91 19.92
CA ALA A 136 3.21 -3.63 20.04
C ALA A 136 3.20 -4.96 19.29
N ASP A 137 2.11 -5.73 19.37
CA ASP A 137 1.96 -6.96 18.60
C ASP A 137 1.85 -6.67 17.08
N GLY A 138 1.22 -5.56 16.68
CA GLY A 138 1.24 -5.06 15.30
C GLY A 138 2.64 -4.72 14.77
N VAL A 139 3.46 -4.03 15.56
CA VAL A 139 4.83 -3.63 15.17
C VAL A 139 5.80 -4.84 15.20
N HIS A 140 5.65 -5.77 16.15
CA HIS A 140 6.65 -6.82 16.39
C HIS A 140 6.28 -8.22 15.91
N ARG A 141 4.99 -8.56 15.76
CA ARG A 141 4.54 -9.95 15.50
C ARG A 141 3.77 -10.14 14.19
N ALA A 142 3.48 -9.08 13.45
CA ALA A 142 2.77 -9.17 12.18
C ALA A 142 3.57 -9.78 11.01
N GLY A 143 4.85 -10.14 11.19
CA GLY A 143 5.63 -10.86 10.17
C GLY A 143 6.23 -9.97 9.07
N TRP A 144 6.62 -8.75 9.45
CA TRP A 144 7.26 -7.75 8.60
C TRP A 144 8.51 -8.27 7.88
N SER A 145 8.69 -7.86 6.62
CA SER A 145 9.96 -8.07 5.92
C SER A 145 11.07 -7.20 6.49
N LYS A 146 12.33 -7.58 6.20
CA LYS A 146 13.48 -6.71 6.48
C LYS A 146 13.38 -5.46 5.58
N ASN A 147 13.53 -4.29 6.19
CA ASN A 147 13.48 -3.01 5.49
C ASN A 147 14.48 -2.97 4.31
N SER A 148 14.03 -2.45 3.16
CA SER A 148 14.79 -2.34 1.91
C SER A 148 14.26 -1.17 1.07
N ALA A 149 15.06 -0.68 0.10
CA ALA A 149 14.74 0.53 -0.66
C ALA A 149 13.43 0.47 -1.49
N ASN A 150 12.92 -0.73 -1.79
CA ASN A 150 11.69 -0.94 -2.55
C ASN A 150 10.50 -1.37 -1.68
N LEU A 151 10.67 -1.36 -0.35
CA LEU A 151 9.67 -1.79 0.61
C LEU A 151 9.16 -0.60 1.42
N ALA A 152 7.84 -0.40 1.41
CA ALA A 152 7.16 0.51 2.34
C ALA A 152 6.35 -0.30 3.36
N GLN A 153 6.37 0.15 4.62
CA GLN A 153 5.73 -0.54 5.74
C GLN A 153 4.80 0.44 6.48
N ILE A 154 3.51 0.12 6.60
CA ILE A 154 2.50 1.01 7.17
C ILE A 154 1.63 0.26 8.19
N VAL A 155 1.60 0.77 9.42
CA VAL A 155 0.67 0.36 10.48
C VAL A 155 -0.56 1.27 10.44
N PHE A 156 -1.75 0.71 10.53
CA PHE A 156 -3.00 1.42 10.75
C PHE A 156 -3.60 0.98 12.07
N LEU A 157 -3.60 1.84 13.08
CA LEU A 157 -4.33 1.62 14.33
C LEU A 157 -5.78 2.07 14.16
N VAL A 158 -6.74 1.21 14.46
CA VAL A 158 -8.18 1.41 14.26
C VAL A 158 -8.93 1.07 15.55
N GLY A 159 -9.78 1.97 16.04
CA GLY A 159 -10.56 1.80 17.29
C GLY A 159 -11.25 3.07 17.75
N ASP A 160 -12.08 2.98 18.80
CA ASP A 160 -12.88 4.11 19.32
C ASP A 160 -12.46 4.63 20.71
N ALA A 161 -11.76 3.83 21.52
CA ALA A 161 -11.35 4.13 22.89
C ALA A 161 -9.83 4.45 23.04
N PRO A 162 -9.42 5.19 24.10
CA PRO A 162 -8.01 5.49 24.40
C PRO A 162 -7.22 4.26 24.94
N PRO A 163 -5.87 4.30 25.04
CA PRO A 163 -5.07 3.25 25.69
C PRO A 163 -5.25 3.26 27.23
N HIS A 164 -5.24 2.07 27.83
CA HIS A 164 -5.03 1.91 29.28
C HIS A 164 -3.62 2.37 29.69
N ASP A 165 -3.54 3.33 30.61
CA ASP A 165 -2.26 3.87 31.09
C ASP A 165 -1.68 3.11 32.30
N ASP A 166 -2.53 2.44 33.08
CA ASP A 166 -2.23 1.74 34.32
C ASP A 166 -1.78 0.28 34.13
N TYR A 167 -1.86 -0.27 32.92
CA TYR A 167 -1.27 -1.56 32.54
C TYR A 167 0.27 -1.49 32.49
N LYS A 168 0.89 -1.52 33.67
CA LYS A 168 2.34 -1.35 33.89
C LYS A 168 3.25 -2.37 33.18
N ASN A 169 2.70 -3.50 32.76
CA ASN A 169 3.44 -4.55 32.04
C ASN A 169 3.36 -4.37 30.52
N GLU A 170 2.50 -3.49 30.03
CA GLU A 170 2.34 -3.22 28.60
C GLU A 170 3.23 -2.05 28.15
N PRO A 171 3.78 -2.10 26.93
CA PRO A 171 4.72 -1.09 26.45
C PRO A 171 3.98 0.23 26.17
N ASP A 172 4.65 1.34 26.46
CA ASP A 172 4.11 2.67 26.18
C ASP A 172 3.83 2.85 24.67
N THR A 173 2.67 3.41 24.34
CA THR A 173 2.19 3.56 22.96
C THR A 173 3.12 4.45 22.14
N LEU A 174 3.67 5.52 22.72
CA LEU A 174 4.55 6.47 22.03
C LEU A 174 5.97 5.91 21.88
N VAL A 175 6.47 5.15 22.86
CA VAL A 175 7.72 4.38 22.74
C VAL A 175 7.60 3.35 21.62
N THR A 176 6.50 2.61 21.57
CA THR A 176 6.23 1.62 20.51
C THR A 176 6.15 2.29 19.14
N THR A 177 5.46 3.43 19.05
CA THR A 177 5.41 4.26 17.82
C THR A 177 6.80 4.72 17.38
N ALA A 178 7.63 5.20 18.30
CA ALA A 178 8.99 5.64 18.00
C ALA A 178 9.90 4.49 17.55
N LEU A 179 9.71 3.27 18.07
CA LEU A 179 10.39 2.07 17.61
C LEU A 179 9.95 1.67 16.19
N ALA A 180 8.67 1.79 15.86
CA ALA A 180 8.14 1.55 14.51
C ALA A 180 8.76 2.51 13.48
N VAL A 181 8.77 3.83 13.77
CA VAL A 181 9.42 4.84 12.92
C VAL A 181 10.91 4.57 12.76
N LYS A 182 11.61 4.19 13.85
CA LYS A 182 13.03 3.81 13.79
C LYS A 182 13.28 2.56 12.93
N ALA A 183 12.31 1.66 12.79
CA ALA A 183 12.37 0.53 11.87
C ALA A 183 12.08 0.93 10.40
N GLY A 184 11.57 2.14 10.16
CA GLY A 184 11.15 2.65 8.85
C GLY A 184 9.66 2.44 8.54
N MET A 185 8.84 2.18 9.56
CA MET A 185 7.38 2.05 9.43
C MET A 185 6.69 3.40 9.64
N ILE A 186 5.63 3.65 8.88
CA ILE A 186 4.70 4.77 9.11
C ILE A 186 3.55 4.27 9.98
N VAL A 187 3.13 5.03 10.99
CA VAL A 187 1.96 4.69 11.83
C VAL A 187 0.84 5.70 11.62
N ASN A 188 -0.25 5.23 11.00
CA ASN A 188 -1.50 5.96 10.81
C ASN A 188 -2.51 5.56 11.90
N THR A 189 -3.46 6.45 12.19
CA THR A 189 -4.58 6.17 13.13
C THR A 189 -5.91 6.46 12.47
N ILE A 190 -6.88 5.57 12.65
CA ILE A 190 -8.26 5.70 12.18
C ILE A 190 -9.16 5.62 13.42
N GLN A 191 -9.63 6.77 13.89
CA GLN A 191 -10.60 6.80 14.97
C GLN A 191 -11.98 6.40 14.44
N CYS A 192 -12.64 5.48 15.14
CA CYS A 192 -14.06 5.20 14.99
C CYS A 192 -14.84 6.03 16.02
N GLY A 193 -16.00 6.58 15.62
CA GLY A 193 -16.79 7.43 16.52
C GLY A 193 -16.19 8.83 16.74
N ALA A 194 -16.56 9.48 17.84
CA ALA A 194 -16.37 10.92 18.03
C ALA A 194 -15.67 11.36 19.33
N ALA A 195 -15.22 10.43 20.18
CA ALA A 195 -14.61 10.71 21.49
C ALA A 195 -13.38 11.64 21.42
N ASP A 196 -13.36 12.71 22.23
CA ASP A 196 -12.34 13.77 22.16
C ASP A 196 -11.01 13.40 22.85
N ASP A 197 -11.06 12.55 23.87
CA ASP A 197 -9.91 11.96 24.56
C ASP A 197 -9.13 11.01 23.63
N THR A 198 -9.84 10.06 22.99
CA THR A 198 -9.27 9.22 21.92
C THR A 198 -8.65 10.09 20.83
N ARG A 199 -9.34 11.14 20.38
CA ARG A 199 -8.87 12.03 19.29
C ARG A 199 -7.51 12.64 19.56
N GLN A 200 -7.29 13.20 20.75
CA GLN A 200 -6.03 13.87 21.11
C GLN A 200 -4.84 12.90 21.14
N ILE A 201 -5.07 11.69 21.66
CA ILE A 201 -4.05 10.65 21.72
C ILE A 201 -3.78 10.11 20.31
N TRP A 202 -4.80 9.92 19.45
CA TRP A 202 -4.67 9.32 18.13
C TRP A 202 -3.90 10.25 17.20
N GLN A 203 -4.25 11.54 17.21
CA GLN A 203 -3.47 12.58 16.52
C GLN A 203 -2.03 12.64 17.01
N THR A 204 -1.77 12.37 18.29
CA THR A 204 -0.41 12.34 18.84
C THR A 204 0.37 11.12 18.37
N ILE A 205 -0.24 9.93 18.35
CA ILE A 205 0.33 8.70 17.80
C ILE A 205 0.65 8.89 16.32
N ALA A 206 -0.32 9.30 15.48
CA ALA A 206 -0.10 9.51 14.05
C ALA A 206 1.03 10.51 13.77
N ARG A 207 1.04 11.66 14.45
CA ARG A 207 2.10 12.68 14.33
C ARG A 207 3.48 12.16 14.77
N ARG A 208 3.55 11.30 15.79
CA ARG A 208 4.81 10.65 16.22
C ARG A 208 5.22 9.51 15.30
N GLY A 209 4.26 8.92 14.59
CA GLY A 209 4.41 7.83 13.62
C GLY A 209 4.77 8.26 12.21
N GLU A 210 5.03 9.55 11.98
CA GLU A 210 5.20 10.17 10.65
C GLU A 210 4.01 9.92 9.68
N GLY A 211 2.84 9.61 10.25
CA GLY A 211 1.63 9.25 9.53
C GLY A 211 0.49 10.26 9.67
N GLN A 212 -0.72 9.79 9.39
CA GLN A 212 -1.94 10.59 9.32
C GLN A 212 -3.04 10.06 10.25
N TYR A 213 -3.86 10.99 10.72
CA TYR A 213 -5.07 10.73 11.49
C TYR A 213 -6.30 10.82 10.58
N PHE A 214 -7.21 9.85 10.69
CA PHE A 214 -8.50 9.80 10.00
C PHE A 214 -9.61 9.57 11.04
N ALA A 215 -10.84 10.00 10.71
CA ALA A 215 -12.02 9.76 11.54
C ALA A 215 -13.15 9.15 10.69
N ILE A 216 -13.79 8.11 11.22
CA ILE A 216 -14.99 7.48 10.66
C ILE A 216 -16.17 7.83 11.56
N ALA A 217 -17.15 8.55 11.02
CA ALA A 217 -18.39 8.84 11.72
C ALA A 217 -19.25 7.57 11.87
N GLN A 218 -20.18 7.60 12.82
CA GLN A 218 -20.98 6.44 13.24
C GLN A 218 -21.93 5.89 12.16
N ASP A 219 -22.10 6.60 11.06
CA ASP A 219 -22.87 6.23 9.85
C ASP A 219 -21.98 5.66 8.72
N GLY A 220 -20.67 5.48 8.96
CA GLY A 220 -19.68 5.14 7.94
C GLY A 220 -19.20 6.34 7.11
N GLY A 221 -19.72 7.55 7.37
CA GLY A 221 -19.29 8.78 6.73
C GLY A 221 -17.85 9.15 7.10
N VAL A 222 -17.00 9.31 6.10
CA VAL A 222 -15.65 9.86 6.30
C VAL A 222 -15.77 11.37 6.48
N GLN A 223 -15.52 11.86 7.69
CA GLN A 223 -15.23 13.28 7.91
C GLN A 223 -13.83 13.55 7.34
N THR A 224 -13.76 14.01 6.09
CA THR A 224 -12.51 14.33 5.40
C THR A 224 -11.86 15.57 6.03
N VAL A 225 -11.02 15.33 7.05
CA VAL A 225 -10.06 16.32 7.52
C VAL A 225 -9.11 16.61 6.35
N SER A 226 -9.31 17.74 5.69
CA SER A 226 -8.56 18.14 4.48
C SER A 226 -7.06 18.02 4.72
N THR A 227 -6.37 17.32 3.81
CA THR A 227 -4.93 17.10 3.96
C THR A 227 -4.15 18.11 3.12
N PRO A 228 -2.98 18.59 3.58
CA PRO A 228 -2.14 19.46 2.77
C PRO A 228 -1.52 18.78 1.53
N TYR A 229 -1.79 17.48 1.32
CA TYR A 229 -1.40 16.74 0.12
C TYR A 229 -2.41 16.86 -1.03
N ASP A 230 -3.67 17.18 -0.76
CA ASP A 230 -4.71 17.36 -1.78
C ASP A 230 -4.33 18.50 -2.75
N ALA A 231 -3.83 19.61 -2.19
CA ALA A 231 -3.28 20.72 -2.96
C ALA A 231 -2.06 20.31 -3.80
N ARG A 232 -1.15 19.51 -3.23
CA ARG A 232 0.12 19.14 -3.88
C ARG A 232 -0.05 18.08 -4.97
N LEU A 233 -1.01 17.17 -4.80
CA LEU A 233 -1.43 16.20 -5.82
C LEU A 233 -2.16 16.90 -6.97
N SER A 234 -3.05 17.85 -6.67
CA SER A 234 -3.72 18.68 -7.68
C SER A 234 -2.71 19.52 -8.49
N GLU A 235 -1.75 20.16 -7.81
CA GLU A 235 -0.70 20.96 -8.46
C GLU A 235 0.20 20.09 -9.36
N LEU A 236 0.65 18.93 -8.89
CA LEU A 236 1.44 17.98 -9.68
C LEU A 236 0.65 17.38 -10.86
N GLY A 237 -0.65 17.14 -10.69
CA GLY A 237 -1.55 16.70 -11.75
C GLY A 237 -1.67 17.74 -12.87
N ASN A 238 -1.92 19.00 -12.52
CA ASN A 238 -2.00 20.11 -13.48
C ASN A 238 -0.66 20.33 -14.21
N LYS A 239 0.47 20.19 -13.50
CA LYS A 239 1.82 20.30 -14.10
C LYS A 239 2.09 19.20 -15.13
N ARG A 240 1.61 17.96 -14.90
CA ARG A 240 1.67 16.87 -15.89
C ARG A 240 0.73 17.08 -17.07
N GLY A 241 -0.49 17.59 -16.84
CA GLY A 241 -1.46 17.88 -17.91
C GLY A 241 -0.92 18.86 -18.96
N SER A 242 -0.18 19.88 -18.53
CA SER A 242 0.40 20.91 -19.43
C SER A 242 1.54 20.43 -20.35
N THR A 243 2.01 19.18 -20.22
CA THR A 243 3.09 18.62 -21.06
C THR A 243 2.57 17.80 -22.25
N TYR A 244 1.25 17.66 -22.40
CA TYR A 244 0.64 17.01 -23.58
C TYR A 244 0.69 17.91 -24.81
N LEU A 245 1.82 17.88 -25.52
CA LEU A 245 1.98 18.47 -26.83
C LEU A 245 1.37 17.51 -27.87
N ALA A 246 0.17 17.82 -28.34
CA ALA A 246 -0.55 17.01 -29.33
C ALA A 246 0.14 17.08 -30.71
N TYR A 247 1.11 16.19 -30.94
CA TYR A 247 1.78 16.08 -32.23
C TYR A 247 0.95 15.20 -33.19
N GLY A 248 0.12 15.85 -34.00
CA GLY A 248 -0.83 15.19 -34.90
C GLY A 248 -1.18 16.01 -36.14
N GLY A 249 -0.20 16.71 -36.72
CA GLY A 249 -0.37 17.50 -37.95
C GLY A 249 0.07 16.72 -39.20
N GLY A 250 -0.80 15.88 -39.75
CA GLY A 250 -0.60 15.27 -41.07
C GLY A 250 -1.07 16.22 -42.20
N PRO A 251 -0.27 16.47 -43.26
CA PRO A 251 -0.67 17.37 -44.34
C PRO A 251 -1.33 16.63 -45.53
N GLY A 252 -2.34 17.28 -46.13
CA GLY A 252 -3.00 16.88 -47.38
C GLY A 252 -4.27 16.04 -47.18
N ALA A 253 -5.31 16.19 -48.02
CA ALA A 253 -5.56 17.18 -49.07
C ALA A 253 -7.08 17.28 -49.31
#